data_AF-A0A6I7R1Z5-F1
#
_entry.id   AF-A0A6I7R1Z5-F1
#
_cell.length_a   1.000
_cell.length_b   1.000
_cell.length_c   1.000
_cell.angle_alpha   90.00
_cell.angle_beta   90.00
_cell.angle_gamma   90.00
#
_symmetry.space_group_name_H-M   'P 1'
#
loop_
_entity.id
_entity.type
_entity.pdbx_description
1 polymer ?
#
loop_
_entity_poly.entity_id
_entity_poly.type
_entity_poly.pdbx_seq_one_letter_code
_entity_poly.pdbx_strand_id
1 'polypeptide(L)'
;MKKILLAVVSVFLLLTCEFLVVSAQSPSVGINETGTNPHASSILDLESTNKGFLPPRMTTIQRDAISNPAEGLMIYNSDDKCLQWYIGTVWYDPCDTATTFICGTSTVEFIYNGNSVIYGTVVGQNGTCWLDRNLGASQVAASGTDTNSYGDLFQWGRADDGHQLRTSSTQTNLSTTDQPPHSDFILTSTAPNDWRSDNNNNRWNVNPMVNNPCPVGWRVPTEAEYNAERNSWVSLNAVGAINSPLKLPMAGYRDPNTGLLGGEGSNGYYWTSTVSNTSARFLLFNSGSGIILSSQRANGSTVRCIKD
;
A
#
# COMPACT_ATOMS: atom_id res chain seq x y z
N MET A 1 3.12 -45.31 -84.33
CA MET A 1 3.75 -45.29 -83.00
C MET A 1 3.94 -43.88 -82.42
N LYS A 2 4.44 -42.87 -83.15
CA LYS A 2 4.58 -41.47 -82.64
C LYS A 2 3.28 -40.79 -82.16
N LYS A 3 2.13 -41.05 -82.79
CA LYS A 3 0.83 -40.45 -82.38
C LYS A 3 0.24 -41.05 -81.10
N ILE A 4 0.57 -42.30 -80.77
CA ILE A 4 0.10 -42.98 -79.55
C ILE A 4 0.96 -42.54 -78.36
N LEU A 5 2.27 -42.33 -78.57
CA LEU A 5 3.16 -41.82 -77.53
C LEU A 5 2.78 -40.39 -77.10
N LEU A 6 2.38 -39.52 -78.03
CA LEU A 6 1.94 -38.15 -77.72
C LEU A 6 0.63 -38.11 -76.92
N ALA A 7 -0.32 -38.98 -77.25
CA ALA A 7 -1.60 -39.08 -76.53
C ALA A 7 -1.41 -39.64 -75.11
N VAL A 8 -0.51 -40.61 -74.93
CA VAL A 8 -0.21 -41.17 -73.60
C VAL A 8 0.54 -40.15 -72.73
N VAL A 9 1.46 -39.36 -73.30
CA VAL A 9 2.13 -38.27 -72.56
C VAL A 9 1.16 -37.14 -72.19
N SER A 10 0.23 -36.76 -73.07
CA SER A 10 -0.81 -35.76 -72.74
C SER A 10 -1.81 -36.25 -71.69
N VAL A 11 -2.21 -37.53 -71.73
CA VAL A 11 -3.14 -38.11 -70.73
C VAL A 11 -2.45 -38.30 -69.37
N PHE A 12 -1.15 -38.60 -69.35
CA PHE A 12 -0.37 -38.66 -68.09
C PHE A 12 -0.12 -37.25 -67.50
N LEU A 13 0.02 -36.23 -68.33
CA LEU A 13 0.18 -34.83 -67.90
C LEU A 13 -1.14 -34.20 -67.41
N LEU A 14 -2.29 -34.74 -67.83
CA LEU A 14 -3.63 -34.30 -67.41
C LEU A 14 -4.11 -35.00 -66.12
N LEU A 15 -3.55 -36.16 -65.73
CA LEU A 15 -3.98 -36.93 -64.56
C LEU A 15 -3.32 -36.52 -63.22
N THR A 16 -2.30 -35.64 -63.24
CA THR A 16 -1.64 -35.12 -62.03
C THR A 16 -2.12 -33.73 -61.62
N CYS A 17 -3.18 -33.21 -62.25
CA CYS A 17 -3.64 -31.82 -62.06
C CYS A 17 -4.85 -31.69 -61.12
N GLU A 18 -5.07 -32.64 -60.21
CA GLU A 18 -6.07 -32.54 -59.15
C GLU A 18 -5.49 -33.02 -57.81
N PHE A 19 -4.82 -32.11 -57.10
CA PHE A 19 -4.85 -31.92 -55.64
C PHE A 19 -3.78 -30.90 -55.24
N LEU A 20 -4.06 -29.61 -55.45
CA LEU A 20 -3.41 -28.53 -54.70
C LEU A 20 -4.50 -27.73 -54.01
N VAL A 21 -5.05 -28.31 -52.94
CA VAL A 21 -5.68 -27.51 -51.91
C VAL A 21 -4.52 -26.86 -51.14
N VAL A 22 -3.98 -25.76 -51.66
CA VAL A 22 -3.14 -24.87 -50.85
C VAL A 22 -4.10 -24.16 -49.90
N SER A 23 -4.41 -24.78 -48.78
CA SER A 23 -4.86 -24.05 -47.59
C SER A 23 -3.63 -23.47 -46.91
N ALA A 24 -3.00 -22.47 -47.54
CA ALA A 24 -2.19 -21.53 -46.77
C ALA A 24 -3.17 -20.61 -46.03
N GLN A 25 -3.84 -21.13 -45.00
CA GLN A 25 -4.36 -20.24 -43.97
C GLN A 25 -3.14 -19.83 -43.17
N SER A 26 -2.70 -18.59 -43.36
CA SER A 26 -1.80 -17.94 -42.42
C SER A 26 -2.33 -18.20 -41.01
N PRO A 27 -1.52 -18.65 -40.04
CA PRO A 27 -1.99 -18.87 -38.67
C PRO A 27 -2.52 -17.58 -38.02
N SER A 28 -2.23 -16.42 -38.61
CA SER A 28 -2.58 -15.08 -38.17
C SER A 28 -3.45 -14.36 -39.21
N VAL A 29 -4.46 -13.61 -38.75
CA VAL A 29 -5.27 -12.71 -39.57
C VAL A 29 -4.63 -11.34 -39.60
N GLY A 30 -4.32 -10.82 -40.79
CA GLY A 30 -3.90 -9.44 -41.01
C GLY A 30 -4.99 -8.62 -41.64
N ILE A 31 -5.26 -7.43 -41.11
CA ILE A 31 -6.10 -6.42 -41.75
C ILE A 31 -5.25 -5.17 -41.93
N ASN A 32 -4.76 -4.97 -43.16
CA ASN A 32 -3.91 -3.86 -43.52
C ASN A 32 -4.12 -3.42 -44.98
N GLU A 33 -3.71 -2.19 -45.30
CA GLU A 33 -3.83 -1.60 -46.65
C GLU A 33 -2.60 -1.88 -47.53
N THR A 34 -1.51 -2.42 -46.95
CA THR A 34 -0.19 -2.57 -47.56
C THR A 34 0.12 -3.99 -48.04
N GLY A 35 -0.69 -4.97 -47.67
CA GLY A 35 -0.45 -6.39 -47.94
C GLY A 35 0.71 -6.99 -47.14
N THR A 36 1.13 -6.33 -46.06
CA THR A 36 2.18 -6.82 -45.16
C THR A 36 1.72 -8.10 -44.44
N ASN A 37 2.66 -9.02 -44.21
CA ASN A 37 2.37 -10.18 -43.38
C ASN A 37 2.14 -9.74 -41.93
N PRO A 38 1.16 -10.33 -41.22
CA PRO A 38 0.97 -10.10 -39.79
C PRO A 38 2.23 -10.42 -38.99
N HIS A 39 2.42 -9.72 -37.87
CA HIS A 39 3.51 -10.00 -36.97
C HIS A 39 3.42 -11.43 -36.42
N ALA A 40 4.55 -12.15 -36.40
CA ALA A 40 4.61 -13.57 -36.05
C ALA A 40 4.12 -13.92 -34.63
N SER A 41 4.04 -12.93 -33.73
CA SER A 41 3.53 -13.10 -32.36
C SER A 41 2.04 -12.77 -32.21
N SER A 42 1.32 -12.49 -33.30
CA SER A 42 -0.08 -12.03 -33.27
C SER A 42 -1.00 -13.01 -33.99
N ILE A 43 -2.17 -13.27 -33.43
CA ILE A 43 -3.25 -14.00 -34.12
C ILE A 43 -4.11 -13.03 -34.96
N LEU A 44 -4.16 -11.76 -34.57
CA LEU A 44 -4.82 -10.67 -35.28
C LEU A 44 -3.88 -9.45 -35.29
N ASP A 45 -3.55 -8.97 -36.47
CA ASP A 45 -2.72 -7.78 -36.69
C ASP A 45 -3.53 -6.74 -37.49
N LEU A 46 -3.59 -5.52 -36.98
CA LEU A 46 -4.34 -4.40 -37.56
C LEU A 46 -3.36 -3.26 -37.87
N GLU A 47 -3.13 -2.98 -39.14
CA GLU A 47 -2.26 -1.89 -39.58
C GLU A 47 -3.06 -0.90 -40.42
N SER A 48 -3.16 0.34 -39.95
CA SER A 48 -3.75 1.45 -40.71
C SER A 48 -3.13 2.75 -40.24
N THR A 49 -2.97 3.70 -41.16
CA THR A 49 -2.51 5.06 -40.86
C THR A 49 -3.67 6.04 -40.64
N ASN A 50 -4.92 5.62 -40.88
CA ASN A 50 -6.10 6.48 -40.84
C ASN A 50 -7.35 5.86 -40.19
N LYS A 51 -7.31 4.59 -39.78
CA LYS A 51 -8.38 3.89 -39.05
C LYS A 51 -7.86 3.37 -37.72
N GLY A 52 -8.77 3.17 -36.77
CA GLY A 52 -8.48 2.55 -35.47
C GLY A 52 -9.32 1.30 -35.23
N PHE A 53 -9.05 0.64 -34.11
CA PHE A 53 -9.86 -0.47 -33.62
C PHE A 53 -10.95 0.04 -32.68
N LEU A 54 -12.21 -0.30 -32.96
CA LEU A 54 -13.32 -0.11 -32.04
C LEU A 54 -13.60 -1.44 -31.32
N PRO A 55 -13.14 -1.63 -30.06
CA PRO A 55 -13.53 -2.81 -29.28
C PRO A 55 -15.04 -2.80 -29.00
N PRO A 56 -15.61 -3.92 -28.53
CA PRO A 56 -17.00 -3.96 -28.07
C PRO A 56 -17.31 -2.81 -27.11
N ARG A 57 -18.37 -2.04 -27.41
CA ARG A 57 -18.78 -0.87 -26.64
C ARG A 57 -20.03 -1.19 -25.84
N MET A 58 -20.05 -0.84 -24.57
CA MET A 58 -21.16 -1.15 -23.68
C MET A 58 -21.20 -0.19 -22.48
N THR A 59 -22.36 -0.06 -21.83
CA THR A 59 -22.50 0.66 -20.57
C THR A 59 -21.91 -0.14 -19.41
N THR A 60 -21.72 0.49 -18.25
CA THR A 60 -21.27 -0.17 -17.02
C THR A 60 -22.22 -1.32 -16.64
N ILE A 61 -23.53 -1.09 -16.73
CA ILE A 61 -24.55 -2.11 -16.46
C ILE A 61 -24.41 -3.32 -17.40
N GLN A 62 -24.15 -3.08 -18.69
CA GLN A 62 -23.98 -4.15 -19.68
C GLN A 62 -22.67 -4.91 -19.48
N ARG A 63 -21.58 -4.22 -19.12
CA ARG A 63 -20.29 -4.83 -18.76
C ARG A 63 -20.44 -5.74 -17.54
N ASP A 64 -21.12 -5.25 -16.50
CA ASP A 64 -21.31 -5.99 -15.24
C ASP A 64 -22.28 -7.17 -15.39
N ALA A 65 -23.11 -7.16 -16.46
CA ALA A 65 -23.95 -8.29 -16.83
C ALA A 65 -23.20 -9.42 -17.56
N ILE A 66 -21.92 -9.25 -17.91
CA ILE A 66 -21.09 -10.31 -18.51
C ILE A 66 -20.83 -11.38 -17.45
N SER A 67 -21.38 -12.58 -17.65
CA SER A 67 -21.13 -13.72 -16.76
C SER A 67 -19.77 -14.38 -17.07
N ASN A 68 -18.99 -14.63 -16.02
CA ASN A 68 -17.66 -15.26 -16.09
C ASN A 68 -16.73 -14.64 -17.16
N PRO A 69 -16.44 -13.33 -17.10
CA PRO A 69 -15.55 -12.70 -18.07
C PRO A 69 -14.16 -13.37 -18.05
N ALA A 70 -13.59 -13.60 -19.24
CA ALA A 70 -12.25 -14.15 -19.36
C ALA A 70 -11.21 -13.10 -18.96
N GLU A 71 -10.13 -13.52 -18.30
CA GLU A 71 -8.97 -12.65 -18.07
C GLU A 71 -8.41 -12.14 -19.42
N GLY A 72 -8.14 -10.84 -19.49
CA GLY A 72 -7.73 -10.14 -20.71
C GLY A 72 -8.88 -9.73 -21.63
N LEU A 73 -10.15 -9.98 -21.27
CA LEU A 73 -11.29 -9.48 -22.04
C LEU A 73 -11.31 -7.95 -22.04
N MET A 74 -11.30 -7.32 -23.22
CA MET A 74 -11.23 -5.87 -23.39
C MET A 74 -12.53 -5.30 -23.97
N ILE A 75 -13.00 -4.19 -23.40
CA ILE A 75 -14.20 -3.47 -23.83
C ILE A 75 -13.95 -1.96 -23.76
N TYR A 76 -14.77 -1.17 -24.45
CA TYR A 76 -14.86 0.26 -24.19
C TYR A 76 -16.15 0.57 -23.44
N ASN A 77 -16.02 1.07 -22.22
CA ASN A 77 -17.15 1.47 -21.40
C ASN A 77 -17.64 2.86 -21.80
N SER A 78 -18.89 2.94 -22.26
CA SER A 78 -19.48 4.18 -22.73
C SER A 78 -19.93 5.11 -21.61
N ASP A 79 -20.09 4.64 -20.38
CA ASP A 79 -20.41 5.49 -19.24
C ASP A 79 -19.13 6.16 -18.73
N ASP A 80 -18.09 5.36 -18.48
CA ASP A 80 -16.78 5.80 -17.97
C ASP A 80 -15.89 6.46 -19.05
N LYS A 81 -16.29 6.36 -20.33
CA LYS A 81 -15.54 6.84 -21.50
C LYS A 81 -14.12 6.27 -21.58
N CYS A 82 -13.97 5.00 -21.21
CA CYS A 82 -12.66 4.37 -21.08
C CYS A 82 -12.57 2.97 -21.69
N LEU A 83 -11.38 2.59 -22.16
CA LEU A 83 -11.04 1.20 -22.44
C LEU A 83 -10.79 0.46 -21.11
N GLN A 84 -11.55 -0.59 -20.84
CA GLN A 84 -11.41 -1.42 -19.64
C GLN A 84 -11.04 -2.84 -20.02
N TRP A 85 -10.32 -3.55 -19.16
CA TRP A 85 -10.06 -4.98 -19.32
C TRP A 85 -10.21 -5.77 -18.03
N TYR A 86 -10.68 -7.01 -18.14
CA TYR A 86 -10.86 -7.88 -16.98
C TYR A 86 -9.53 -8.51 -16.57
N ILE A 87 -9.11 -8.35 -15.32
CA ILE A 87 -7.84 -8.90 -14.78
C ILE A 87 -8.04 -10.23 -14.04
N GLY A 88 -9.10 -10.97 -14.37
CA GLY A 88 -9.42 -12.26 -13.75
C GLY A 88 -10.22 -12.15 -12.44
N THR A 89 -10.31 -10.96 -11.85
CA THR A 89 -11.07 -10.70 -10.62
C THR A 89 -12.02 -9.51 -10.77
N VAL A 90 -11.50 -8.38 -11.25
CA VAL A 90 -12.24 -7.13 -11.47
C VAL A 90 -11.98 -6.55 -12.86
N TRP A 91 -12.81 -5.62 -13.28
CA TRP A 91 -12.53 -4.78 -14.45
C TRP A 91 -11.55 -3.68 -14.06
N TYR A 92 -10.40 -3.64 -14.73
CA TYR A 92 -9.43 -2.57 -14.57
C TYR A 92 -9.80 -1.38 -15.47
N ASP A 93 -9.76 -0.18 -14.88
CA ASP A 93 -10.02 1.09 -15.54
C ASP A 93 -8.77 1.99 -15.50
N PRO A 94 -8.08 2.20 -16.63
CA PRO A 94 -6.93 3.11 -16.72
C PRO A 94 -7.29 4.60 -16.82
N CYS A 95 -8.55 4.94 -17.12
CA CYS A 95 -9.01 6.32 -17.27
C CYS A 95 -9.79 6.81 -16.07
N ASP A 96 -10.07 5.94 -15.09
CA ASP A 96 -10.27 6.37 -13.72
C ASP A 96 -9.03 7.17 -13.33
N THR A 97 -9.13 8.49 -13.50
CA THR A 97 -8.17 9.43 -12.98
C THR A 97 -8.26 9.26 -11.49
N ALA A 98 -7.46 8.32 -10.96
CA ALA A 98 -7.20 8.17 -9.54
C ALA A 98 -7.16 9.58 -9.01
N THR A 99 -8.15 9.97 -8.21
CA THR A 99 -8.28 11.32 -7.67
C THR A 99 -6.89 11.72 -7.23
N THR A 100 -6.28 12.69 -7.92
CA THR A 100 -4.85 12.98 -7.73
C THR A 100 -4.65 13.10 -6.24
N PHE A 101 -3.84 12.22 -5.65
CA PHE A 101 -3.68 12.21 -4.21
C PHE A 101 -3.08 13.56 -3.82
N ILE A 102 -3.86 14.39 -3.16
CA ILE A 102 -3.45 15.72 -2.69
C ILE A 102 -3.43 15.64 -1.17
N CYS A 103 -2.23 15.76 -0.61
CA CYS A 103 -2.07 15.76 0.83
C CYS A 103 -2.84 16.93 1.46
N GLY A 104 -3.52 16.69 2.57
CA GLY A 104 -4.38 17.69 3.22
C GLY A 104 -5.85 17.62 2.80
N THR A 105 -6.17 16.95 1.69
CA THR A 105 -7.56 16.81 1.20
C THR A 105 -7.94 15.36 0.94
N SER A 106 -7.02 14.54 0.44
CA SER A 106 -7.27 13.12 0.18
C SER A 106 -7.32 12.33 1.49
N THR A 107 -8.10 11.24 1.46
CA THR A 107 -8.17 10.25 2.54
C THR A 107 -7.40 8.99 2.17
N VAL A 108 -7.11 8.15 3.16
CA VAL A 108 -6.46 6.86 3.03
C VAL A 108 -7.35 5.80 3.66
N GLU A 109 -7.83 4.85 2.86
CA GLU A 109 -8.54 3.67 3.35
C GLU A 109 -7.54 2.51 3.52
N PHE A 110 -7.61 1.83 4.66
CA PHE A 110 -6.75 0.69 4.96
C PHE A 110 -7.36 -0.21 6.05
N ILE A 111 -6.80 -1.41 6.20
CA ILE A 111 -7.18 -2.31 7.29
C ILE A 111 -6.33 -2.00 8.52
N TYR A 112 -7.01 -1.69 9.63
CA TYR A 112 -6.40 -1.52 10.94
C TYR A 112 -7.04 -2.48 11.94
N ASN A 113 -6.24 -3.31 12.60
CA ASN A 113 -6.70 -4.30 13.57
C ASN A 113 -7.88 -5.14 13.03
N GLY A 114 -7.76 -5.59 11.78
CA GLY A 114 -8.77 -6.40 11.08
C GLY A 114 -10.01 -5.65 10.55
N ASN A 115 -10.09 -4.33 10.69
CA ASN A 115 -11.25 -3.54 10.26
C ASN A 115 -10.87 -2.48 9.22
N SER A 116 -11.74 -2.22 8.24
CA SER A 116 -11.53 -1.08 7.31
C SER A 116 -11.72 0.25 8.04
N VAL A 117 -10.74 1.14 7.90
CA VAL A 117 -10.75 2.49 8.45
C VAL A 117 -10.36 3.50 7.38
N ILE A 118 -10.88 4.72 7.49
CA ILE A 118 -10.59 5.83 6.57
C ILE A 118 -9.98 6.98 7.38
N TYR A 119 -8.74 7.34 7.08
CA TYR A 119 -8.03 8.44 7.73
C TYR A 119 -7.90 9.61 6.77
N GLY A 120 -7.93 10.84 7.29
CA GLY A 120 -7.56 12.02 6.51
C GLY A 120 -6.04 12.15 6.40
N THR A 121 -5.61 13.14 5.63
CA THR A 121 -4.19 13.48 5.49
C THR A 121 -3.94 14.93 5.83
N VAL A 122 -2.73 15.27 6.25
CA VAL A 122 -2.32 16.62 6.60
C VAL A 122 -0.91 16.91 6.09
N VAL A 123 -0.73 18.12 5.57
CA VAL A 123 0.57 18.61 5.11
C VAL A 123 1.37 19.04 6.33
N GLY A 124 2.54 18.42 6.50
CA GLY A 124 3.52 18.76 7.50
C GLY A 124 4.54 19.77 7.00
N GLN A 125 5.57 19.98 7.80
CA GLN A 125 6.74 20.76 7.47
C GLN A 125 7.43 20.21 6.20
N ASN A 126 7.98 21.12 5.40
CA ASN A 126 8.66 20.81 4.13
C ASN A 126 7.79 20.08 3.09
N GLY A 127 6.46 20.21 3.19
CA GLY A 127 5.53 19.58 2.24
C GLY A 127 5.39 18.07 2.43
N THR A 128 5.87 17.53 3.55
CA THR A 128 5.65 16.13 3.92
C THR A 128 4.17 15.83 4.09
N CYS A 129 3.78 14.57 3.89
CA CYS A 129 2.39 14.15 4.04
C CYS A 129 2.21 13.16 5.18
N TRP A 130 1.26 13.44 6.07
CA TRP A 130 1.02 12.66 7.27
C TRP A 130 -0.43 12.21 7.34
N LEU A 131 -0.69 11.11 8.05
CA LEU A 131 -2.06 10.79 8.46
C LEU A 131 -2.55 11.85 9.47
N ASP A 132 -3.82 12.22 9.38
CA ASP A 132 -4.42 13.30 10.19
C ASP A 132 -4.60 12.95 11.68
N ARG A 133 -4.54 11.66 12.03
CA ARG A 133 -4.61 11.15 13.42
C ARG A 133 -3.64 9.99 13.69
N ASN A 134 -3.45 9.69 14.97
CA ASN A 134 -2.62 8.58 15.44
C ASN A 134 -3.25 7.24 15.01
N LEU A 135 -2.44 6.21 14.78
CA LEU A 135 -2.99 4.87 14.54
C LEU A 135 -3.85 4.43 15.74
N GLY A 136 -5.05 3.93 15.46
CA GLY A 136 -6.07 3.57 16.45
C GLY A 136 -6.91 4.74 16.98
N ALA A 137 -6.65 5.98 16.59
CA ALA A 137 -7.46 7.12 17.00
C ALA A 137 -8.76 7.21 16.20
N SER A 138 -9.86 7.59 16.85
CA SER A 138 -11.15 7.75 16.18
C SER A 138 -11.35 9.13 15.57
N GLN A 139 -10.58 10.15 16.00
CA GLN A 139 -10.67 11.51 15.48
C GLN A 139 -9.32 12.25 15.47
N VAL A 140 -9.26 13.32 14.67
CA VAL A 140 -8.19 14.34 14.78
C VAL A 140 -8.33 15.05 16.13
N ALA A 141 -7.21 15.31 16.79
CA ALA A 141 -7.22 15.93 18.11
C ALA A 141 -7.90 17.31 18.09
N ALA A 142 -8.92 17.46 18.94
CA ALA A 142 -9.52 18.76 19.23
C ALA A 142 -8.73 19.55 20.29
N SER A 143 -8.00 18.84 21.17
CA SER A 143 -7.14 19.42 22.20
C SER A 143 -6.00 18.46 22.56
N GLY A 144 -5.02 18.94 23.32
CA GLY A 144 -3.88 18.12 23.76
C GLY A 144 -4.28 16.96 24.68
N THR A 145 -5.49 17.00 25.25
CA THR A 145 -6.01 15.99 26.19
C THR A 145 -7.23 15.25 25.62
N ASP A 146 -7.47 15.32 24.31
CA ASP A 146 -8.58 14.65 23.65
C ASP A 146 -8.33 13.14 23.57
N THR A 147 -8.95 12.38 24.47
CA THR A 147 -8.76 10.93 24.61
C THR A 147 -9.13 10.14 23.36
N ASN A 148 -10.05 10.64 22.54
CA ASN A 148 -10.47 9.99 21.29
C ASN A 148 -9.39 10.10 20.19
N SER A 149 -8.46 11.04 20.35
CA SER A 149 -7.37 11.28 19.41
C SER A 149 -6.06 10.58 19.76
N TYR A 150 -5.98 9.98 20.96
CA TYR A 150 -4.74 9.41 21.48
C TYR A 150 -4.22 8.24 20.64
N GLY A 151 -5.13 7.41 20.14
CA GLY A 151 -4.80 6.18 19.44
C GLY A 151 -4.14 5.15 20.34
N ASP A 152 -3.50 4.16 19.73
CA ASP A 152 -2.94 2.99 20.39
C ASP A 152 -1.43 3.14 20.71
N LEU A 153 -0.89 2.20 21.48
CA LEU A 153 0.45 2.25 22.06
C LEU A 153 1.26 1.01 21.66
N PHE A 154 2.04 1.16 20.60
CA PHE A 154 2.80 0.09 19.95
C PHE A 154 4.12 -0.17 20.69
N GLN A 155 4.53 -1.44 20.72
CA GLN A 155 5.92 -1.80 21.00
C GLN A 155 6.74 -1.63 19.72
N TRP A 156 7.95 -1.08 19.85
CA TRP A 156 8.72 -0.67 18.68
C TRP A 156 9.05 -1.86 17.78
N GLY A 157 8.79 -1.72 16.48
CA GLY A 157 9.06 -2.77 15.49
C GLY A 157 7.98 -3.86 15.39
N ARG A 158 6.84 -3.73 16.08
CA ARG A 158 5.72 -4.71 16.03
C ARG A 158 4.56 -4.17 15.18
N ALA A 159 3.99 -5.03 14.34
CA ALA A 159 2.78 -4.71 13.58
C ALA A 159 1.54 -4.67 14.51
N ASP A 160 0.41 -4.19 14.01
CA ASP A 160 -0.86 -4.25 14.72
C ASP A 160 -1.40 -5.68 14.76
N ASP A 161 -1.20 -6.36 15.89
CA ASP A 161 -1.73 -7.70 16.17
C ASP A 161 -2.68 -7.71 17.38
N GLY A 162 -3.00 -6.52 17.91
CA GLY A 162 -3.87 -6.31 19.07
C GLY A 162 -3.09 -5.96 20.35
N HIS A 163 -1.77 -6.15 20.39
CA HIS A 163 -0.96 -5.77 21.56
C HIS A 163 -0.98 -4.27 21.85
N GLN A 164 -1.12 -3.46 20.80
CA GLN A 164 -1.08 -2.02 20.88
C GLN A 164 -2.30 -1.43 21.60
N LEU A 165 -3.39 -2.19 21.68
CA LEU A 165 -4.61 -1.76 22.35
C LEU A 165 -4.29 -1.42 23.81
N ARG A 166 -4.76 -0.26 24.26
CA ARG A 166 -4.55 0.22 25.65
C ARG A 166 -5.04 -0.76 26.71
N THR A 167 -5.95 -1.66 26.34
CA THR A 167 -6.61 -2.66 27.20
C THR A 167 -6.11 -4.09 26.96
N SER A 168 -5.12 -4.31 26.08
CA SER A 168 -4.64 -5.67 25.79
C SER A 168 -4.05 -6.31 27.05
N SER A 169 -4.17 -7.64 27.13
CA SER A 169 -3.55 -8.45 28.17
C SER A 169 -2.02 -8.31 28.14
N THR A 170 -1.37 -8.73 29.23
CA THR A 170 0.10 -8.66 29.36
C THR A 170 0.69 -10.04 29.59
N GLN A 171 1.91 -10.25 29.09
CA GLN A 171 2.74 -11.41 29.43
C GLN A 171 4.21 -11.02 29.60
N THR A 172 5.04 -11.93 30.08
CA THR A 172 6.50 -11.70 30.28
C THR A 172 7.39 -12.54 29.38
N ASN A 173 6.83 -13.46 28.59
CA ASN A 173 7.60 -14.27 27.65
C ASN A 173 8.00 -13.43 26.43
N LEU A 174 9.30 -13.20 26.25
CA LEU A 174 9.81 -12.52 25.07
C LEU A 174 9.54 -13.33 23.81
N SER A 175 9.12 -12.67 22.74
CA SER A 175 8.85 -13.34 21.49
C SER A 175 10.15 -13.75 20.78
N THR A 176 10.13 -14.92 20.13
CA THR A 176 11.18 -15.40 19.21
C THR A 176 10.85 -15.19 17.73
N THR A 177 9.62 -14.78 17.42
CA THR A 177 9.17 -14.35 16.09
C THR A 177 8.71 -12.89 16.05
N ASP A 178 8.71 -12.30 14.87
CA ASP A 178 8.19 -10.94 14.64
C ASP A 178 6.65 -10.85 14.70
N GLN A 179 5.95 -11.98 14.60
CA GLN A 179 4.51 -12.11 14.74
C GLN A 179 4.22 -13.17 15.81
N PRO A 180 4.05 -12.77 17.08
CA PRO A 180 3.71 -13.70 18.15
C PRO A 180 2.32 -14.33 17.91
N PRO A 181 2.07 -15.58 18.34
CA PRO A 181 0.77 -16.24 18.18
C PRO A 181 -0.29 -15.74 19.18
N HIS A 182 -0.15 -14.52 19.68
CA HIS A 182 -1.02 -13.88 20.66
C HIS A 182 -0.95 -12.36 20.52
N SER A 183 -1.95 -11.67 21.05
CA SER A 183 -2.07 -10.21 21.04
C SER A 183 -1.66 -9.55 22.36
N ASP A 184 -0.96 -10.26 23.24
CA ASP A 184 -0.52 -9.68 24.52
C ASP A 184 0.61 -8.66 24.33
N PHE A 185 0.59 -7.61 25.17
CA PHE A 185 1.69 -6.68 25.34
C PHE A 185 2.79 -7.32 26.20
N ILE A 186 4.00 -7.40 25.68
CA ILE A 186 5.08 -8.15 26.31
C ILE A 186 5.87 -7.26 27.25
N LEU A 187 5.80 -7.57 28.53
CA LEU A 187 6.52 -6.89 29.60
C LEU A 187 7.96 -7.41 29.71
N THR A 188 8.88 -6.50 30.00
CA THR A 188 10.26 -6.83 30.35
C THR A 188 10.86 -5.75 31.23
N SER A 189 11.64 -6.19 32.23
CA SER A 189 12.40 -5.34 33.15
C SER A 189 13.90 -5.63 33.13
N THR A 190 14.34 -6.48 32.19
CA THR A 190 15.74 -6.88 32.05
C THR A 190 16.16 -6.86 30.57
N ALA A 191 17.47 -6.86 30.33
CA ALA A 191 18.02 -6.94 28.99
C ALA A 191 17.35 -8.10 28.20
N PRO A 192 16.90 -7.88 26.96
CA PRO A 192 17.32 -6.80 26.06
C PRO A 192 16.55 -5.47 26.16
N ASN A 193 15.57 -5.32 27.06
CA ASN A 193 14.62 -4.19 27.08
C ASN A 193 13.87 -4.04 25.73
N ASP A 194 13.57 -5.17 25.11
CA ASP A 194 12.81 -5.34 23.87
C ASP A 194 11.78 -6.45 24.11
N TRP A 195 10.63 -6.39 23.44
CA TRP A 195 9.61 -7.43 23.46
C TRP A 195 10.08 -8.69 22.71
N ARG A 196 11.10 -8.57 21.86
CA ARG A 196 11.79 -9.70 21.20
C ARG A 196 13.08 -10.06 21.93
N SER A 197 13.39 -11.35 21.94
CA SER A 197 14.62 -11.86 22.55
C SER A 197 15.90 -11.49 21.79
N ASP A 198 15.80 -11.07 20.53
CA ASP A 198 16.94 -10.83 19.63
C ASP A 198 17.41 -9.36 19.56
N ASN A 199 16.63 -8.41 20.09
CA ASN A 199 16.86 -6.97 19.98
C ASN A 199 17.16 -6.49 18.54
N ASN A 200 16.51 -7.09 17.54
CA ASN A 200 16.82 -6.85 16.14
C ASN A 200 16.47 -5.41 15.71
N ASN A 201 17.46 -4.71 15.16
CA ASN A 201 17.32 -3.34 14.67
C ASN A 201 16.55 -3.25 13.35
N ASN A 202 16.42 -4.33 12.58
CA ASN A 202 15.98 -4.32 11.19
C ASN A 202 14.48 -4.56 11.04
N ARG A 203 13.64 -3.64 11.54
CA ARG A 203 12.17 -3.74 11.44
C ARG A 203 11.57 -2.53 10.71
N TRP A 204 11.32 -1.44 11.43
CA TRP A 204 10.72 -0.23 10.86
C TRP A 204 11.67 0.64 10.02
N ASN A 205 12.96 0.27 9.91
CA ASN A 205 14.04 1.10 9.37
C ASN A 205 14.80 0.46 8.19
N VAL A 206 14.22 -0.56 7.55
CA VAL A 206 14.82 -1.29 6.43
C VAL A 206 13.95 -1.20 5.19
N ASN A 207 14.52 -1.54 4.03
CA ASN A 207 13.82 -1.62 2.75
C ASN A 207 14.04 -3.02 2.14
N PRO A 208 12.99 -3.83 1.91
CA PRO A 208 11.58 -3.55 2.22
C PRO A 208 11.32 -3.44 3.73
N MET A 209 10.34 -2.64 4.11
CA MET A 209 9.99 -2.41 5.52
C MET A 209 9.38 -3.67 6.13
N VAL A 210 9.78 -3.99 7.36
CA VAL A 210 9.31 -5.18 8.08
C VAL A 210 8.47 -4.76 9.28
N ASN A 211 7.33 -5.43 9.48
CA ASN A 211 6.34 -5.16 10.55
C ASN A 211 5.89 -3.70 10.63
N ASN A 212 5.77 -3.04 9.49
CA ASN A 212 5.28 -1.67 9.42
C ASN A 212 3.79 -1.63 9.84
N PRO A 213 3.42 -0.91 10.92
CA PRO A 213 2.02 -0.79 11.34
C PRO A 213 1.23 0.23 10.50
N CYS A 214 1.92 0.97 9.62
CA CYS A 214 1.30 1.96 8.77
C CYS A 214 0.73 1.33 7.48
N PRO A 215 -0.25 1.99 6.83
CA PRO A 215 -0.80 1.53 5.55
C PRO A 215 0.27 1.37 4.47
N VAL A 216 -0.01 0.59 3.42
CA VAL A 216 0.90 0.48 2.26
C VAL A 216 1.17 1.88 1.64
N GLY A 217 2.44 2.20 1.42
CA GLY A 217 2.89 3.53 0.96
C GLY A 217 3.03 4.57 2.06
N TRP A 218 2.90 4.15 3.32
CA TRP A 218 3.09 4.96 4.53
C TRP A 218 3.99 4.22 5.50
N ARG A 219 4.70 4.94 6.36
CA ARG A 219 5.62 4.36 7.34
C ARG A 219 5.68 5.12 8.66
N VAL A 220 6.36 4.50 9.61
CA VAL A 220 6.78 5.19 10.83
C VAL A 220 7.85 6.24 10.49
N PRO A 221 7.67 7.51 10.89
CA PRO A 221 8.60 8.60 10.58
C PRO A 221 9.95 8.41 11.24
N THR A 222 10.99 8.96 10.63
CA THR A 222 12.35 9.02 11.18
C THR A 222 12.48 10.11 12.23
N GLU A 223 13.56 10.06 13.01
CA GLU A 223 13.96 11.15 13.90
C GLU A 223 14.13 12.49 13.16
N ALA A 224 14.66 12.47 11.94
CA ALA A 224 14.90 13.68 11.16
C ALA A 224 13.58 14.37 10.79
N GLU A 225 12.57 13.60 10.39
CA GLU A 225 11.24 14.11 10.02
C GLU A 225 10.51 14.70 11.23
N TYR A 226 10.51 13.99 12.38
CA TYR A 226 9.95 14.56 13.59
C TYR A 226 10.70 15.78 14.11
N ASN A 227 12.03 15.84 13.95
CA ASN A 227 12.78 17.04 14.29
C ASN A 227 12.42 18.22 13.38
N ALA A 228 12.22 17.99 12.08
CA ALA A 228 11.76 19.02 11.15
C ALA A 228 10.39 19.56 11.57
N GLU A 229 9.43 18.69 11.89
CA GLU A 229 8.12 19.08 12.43
C GLU A 229 8.25 19.84 13.74
N ARG A 230 8.95 19.26 14.73
CA ARG A 230 9.10 19.85 16.07
C ARG A 230 9.72 21.24 16.01
N ASN A 231 10.74 21.44 15.16
CA ASN A 231 11.42 22.72 15.04
C ASN A 231 10.57 23.81 14.36
N SER A 232 9.45 23.45 13.72
CA SER A 232 8.48 24.41 13.17
C SER A 232 7.48 24.93 14.21
N TRP A 233 7.40 24.29 15.38
CA TRP A 233 6.45 24.67 16.42
C TRP A 233 6.79 26.03 17.01
N VAL A 234 5.76 26.85 17.24
CA VAL A 234 5.89 28.16 17.89
C VAL A 234 6.55 28.04 19.27
N SER A 235 6.23 26.97 20.01
CA SER A 235 6.88 26.62 21.26
C SER A 235 7.25 25.14 21.28
N LEU A 236 8.48 24.83 21.69
CA LEU A 236 8.96 23.44 21.77
C LEU A 236 8.40 22.74 23.02
N ASN A 237 7.09 22.53 23.07
CA ASN A 237 6.36 21.89 24.17
C ASN A 237 4.97 21.42 23.68
N ALA A 238 4.14 20.90 24.59
CA ALA A 238 2.79 20.40 24.29
C ALA A 238 1.88 21.43 23.63
N VAL A 239 2.02 22.72 23.95
CA VAL A 239 1.23 23.80 23.32
C VAL A 239 1.60 23.95 21.85
N GLY A 240 2.88 23.87 21.51
CA GLY A 240 3.31 23.89 20.11
C GLY A 240 2.91 22.62 19.36
N ALA A 241 2.99 21.46 20.02
CA ALA A 241 2.61 20.17 19.43
C ALA A 241 1.15 20.14 18.99
N ILE A 242 0.21 20.57 19.85
CA ILE A 242 -1.22 20.56 19.52
C ILE A 242 -1.61 21.67 18.52
N ASN A 243 -0.91 22.80 18.53
CA ASN A 243 -1.15 23.90 17.59
C ASN A 243 -0.41 23.72 16.25
N SER A 244 0.44 22.70 16.13
CA SER A 244 1.10 22.34 14.86
C SER A 244 0.07 21.81 13.85
N PRO A 245 0.40 21.79 12.54
CA PRO A 245 -0.45 21.16 11.54
C PRO A 245 -0.86 19.73 11.90
N LEU A 246 0.05 18.95 12.52
CA LEU A 246 -0.20 17.56 12.90
C LEU A 246 -1.12 17.37 14.11
N LYS A 247 -1.37 18.43 14.90
CA LYS A 247 -2.20 18.42 16.11
C LYS A 247 -1.91 17.23 17.03
N LEU A 248 -0.67 17.10 17.49
CA LEU A 248 -0.25 15.92 18.26
C LEU A 248 -0.79 15.97 19.71
N PRO A 249 -1.63 15.02 20.15
CA PRO A 249 -2.12 14.96 21.53
C PRO A 249 -1.11 14.32 22.50
N MET A 250 -1.31 14.55 23.80
CA MET A 250 -0.55 13.94 24.90
C MET A 250 -1.10 12.56 25.26
N ALA A 251 -0.90 11.60 24.36
CA ALA A 251 -1.46 10.25 24.42
C ALA A 251 -0.90 9.34 25.53
N GLY A 252 0.12 9.79 26.26
CA GLY A 252 0.82 8.99 27.27
C GLY A 252 1.66 7.86 26.67
N TYR A 253 1.98 6.87 27.50
CA TYR A 253 2.72 5.66 27.15
C TYR A 253 2.17 4.47 27.92
N ARG A 254 2.61 3.27 27.56
CA ARG A 254 2.36 2.04 28.32
C ARG A 254 3.69 1.50 28.85
N ASP A 255 3.80 1.43 30.17
CA ASP A 255 5.04 1.07 30.85
C ASP A 255 5.41 -0.40 30.56
N PRO A 256 6.64 -0.69 30.11
CA PRO A 256 7.05 -2.04 29.73
C PRO A 256 7.29 -2.97 30.91
N ASN A 257 7.38 -2.48 32.14
CA ASN A 257 7.62 -3.32 33.31
C ASN A 257 6.30 -3.77 33.97
N THR A 258 5.30 -2.89 33.95
CA THR A 258 4.04 -3.04 34.69
C THR A 258 2.83 -3.18 33.78
N GLY A 259 2.93 -2.77 32.51
CA GLY A 259 1.81 -2.74 31.57
C GLY A 259 0.79 -1.64 31.84
N LEU A 260 1.04 -0.76 32.82
CA LEU A 260 0.15 0.34 33.18
C LEU A 260 0.29 1.51 32.21
N LEU A 261 -0.81 2.21 31.98
CA LEU A 261 -0.82 3.47 31.24
C LEU A 261 -0.26 4.59 32.11
N GLY A 262 0.54 5.47 31.52
CA GLY A 262 1.18 6.58 32.21
C GLY A 262 1.21 7.86 31.40
N GLY A 263 1.10 8.99 32.09
CA GLY A 263 1.29 10.32 31.48
C GLY A 263 0.20 10.78 30.51
N GLU A 264 -0.95 10.10 30.46
CA GLU A 264 -2.08 10.51 29.64
C GLU A 264 -2.52 11.95 29.98
N GLY A 265 -2.75 12.75 28.95
CA GLY A 265 -3.06 14.18 29.08
C GLY A 265 -1.91 15.06 29.58
N SER A 266 -0.72 14.49 29.82
CA SER A 266 0.44 15.22 30.35
C SER A 266 1.69 15.10 29.47
N ASN A 267 1.83 14.00 28.73
CA ASN A 267 2.98 13.73 27.88
C ASN A 267 2.55 13.10 26.55
N GLY A 268 3.18 13.51 25.45
CA GLY A 268 3.11 12.83 24.16
C GLY A 268 4.36 11.99 23.94
N TYR A 269 4.18 10.70 23.64
CA TYR A 269 5.26 9.76 23.30
C TYR A 269 5.01 9.20 21.89
N TYR A 270 5.87 9.54 20.94
CA TYR A 270 5.70 9.18 19.53
C TYR A 270 6.92 8.45 19.01
N TRP A 271 6.72 7.21 18.57
CA TRP A 271 7.81 6.41 18.03
C TRP A 271 8.34 7.00 16.72
N THR A 272 9.66 6.85 16.54
CA THR A 272 10.29 7.00 15.23
C THR A 272 10.80 5.65 14.74
N SER A 273 11.05 5.49 13.45
CA SER A 273 11.76 4.34 12.87
C SER A 273 13.26 4.36 13.18
N THR A 274 13.82 5.46 13.71
CA THR A 274 15.26 5.57 13.97
C THR A 274 15.68 4.76 15.19
N VAL A 275 16.67 3.89 15.02
CA VAL A 275 17.29 3.08 16.09
C VAL A 275 18.42 3.82 16.79
N SER A 276 18.62 3.52 18.07
CA SER A 276 19.68 4.06 18.92
C SER A 276 20.33 2.91 19.70
N ASN A 277 21.33 2.27 19.10
CA ASN A 277 21.94 1.03 19.61
C ASN A 277 20.86 -0.04 19.88
N THR A 278 20.69 -0.44 21.14
CA THR A 278 19.71 -1.41 21.65
C THR A 278 18.33 -0.80 21.94
N SER A 279 18.14 0.47 21.63
CA SER A 279 16.93 1.24 21.89
C SER A 279 16.37 1.81 20.58
N ALA A 280 15.26 2.54 20.67
CA ALA A 280 14.67 3.29 19.57
C ALA A 280 14.47 4.76 19.95
N ARG A 281 14.48 5.64 18.95
CA ARG A 281 14.26 7.07 19.13
C ARG A 281 12.77 7.38 19.14
N PHE A 282 12.36 8.31 19.98
CA PHE A 282 10.98 8.76 20.09
C PHE A 282 10.92 10.26 20.38
N LEU A 283 9.85 10.90 19.92
CA LEU A 283 9.52 12.27 20.29
C LEU A 283 8.77 12.27 21.62
N LEU A 284 9.33 12.98 22.60
CA LEU A 284 8.68 13.34 23.85
C LEU A 284 8.26 14.80 23.80
N PHE A 285 7.04 15.12 24.23
CA PHE A 285 6.70 16.48 24.62
C PHE A 285 5.77 16.52 25.83
N ASN A 286 5.88 17.58 26.62
CA ASN A 286 5.07 17.87 27.80
C ASN A 286 4.89 19.38 27.95
N SER A 287 4.37 19.86 29.07
CA SER A 287 4.14 21.30 29.29
C SER A 287 5.41 22.16 29.19
N GLY A 288 6.58 21.61 29.51
CA GLY A 288 7.85 22.35 29.57
C GLY A 288 8.78 22.17 28.38
N SER A 289 8.69 21.05 27.65
CA SER A 289 9.67 20.72 26.61
C SER A 289 9.12 19.80 25.52
N GLY A 290 9.78 19.81 24.37
CA GLY A 290 9.61 18.91 23.24
C GLY A 290 10.98 18.52 22.72
N ILE A 291 11.32 17.24 22.75
CA ILE A 291 12.67 16.71 22.52
C ILE A 291 12.62 15.29 21.95
N ILE A 292 13.62 14.91 21.14
CA ILE A 292 13.82 13.51 20.75
C ILE A 292 14.76 12.83 21.73
N LEU A 293 14.31 11.71 22.29
CA LEU A 293 15.04 10.88 23.25
C LEU A 293 15.12 9.44 22.74
N SER A 294 15.78 8.58 23.52
CA SER A 294 15.82 7.14 23.27
C SER A 294 15.03 6.41 24.35
N SER A 295 14.24 5.40 23.97
CA SER A 295 13.51 4.53 24.89
C SER A 295 13.70 3.06 24.52
N GLN A 296 13.48 2.20 25.50
CA GLN A 296 13.44 0.76 25.33
C GLN A 296 12.31 0.36 24.39
N ARG A 297 12.58 -0.62 23.51
CA ARG A 297 11.66 -1.03 22.43
C ARG A 297 10.40 -1.71 22.94
N ALA A 298 10.46 -2.25 24.17
CA ALA A 298 9.30 -2.80 24.84
C ALA A 298 8.27 -1.73 25.27
N ASN A 299 8.64 -0.45 25.35
CA ASN A 299 7.72 0.61 25.77
C ASN A 299 6.55 0.74 24.78
N GLY A 300 5.34 0.97 25.29
CA GLY A 300 4.20 1.29 24.44
C GLY A 300 4.19 2.77 24.12
N SER A 301 4.26 3.14 22.85
CA SER A 301 4.17 4.55 22.43
C SER A 301 3.39 4.69 21.14
N THR A 302 2.88 5.90 20.92
CA THR A 302 2.00 6.20 19.80
C THR A 302 2.76 6.18 18.48
N VAL A 303 2.06 5.77 17.41
CA VAL A 303 2.55 5.86 16.04
C VAL A 303 1.68 6.84 15.25
N ARG A 304 2.34 7.74 14.53
CA ARG A 304 1.73 8.64 13.54
C ARG A 304 2.46 8.43 12.23
N CYS A 305 1.75 8.03 11.17
CA CYS A 305 2.37 7.65 9.92
C CYS A 305 2.64 8.85 9.00
N ILE A 306 3.73 8.76 8.25
CA ILE A 306 4.13 9.66 7.17
C ILE A 306 4.13 8.88 5.85
N LYS A 307 3.80 9.54 4.74
CA LYS A 307 3.83 8.93 3.40
C LYS A 307 5.28 8.67 2.98
N ASP A 308 5.53 7.52 2.37
CA ASP A 308 6.85 7.15 1.79
C ASP A 308 7.28 8.08 0.65
#